data_AF-A0A8R1HVR5-F1
#
_entry.id   AF-A0A8R1HVR5-F1
#
_cell.length_a   1.000
_cell.length_b   1.000
_cell.length_c   1.000
_cell.angle_alpha   90.00
_cell.angle_beta   90.00
_cell.angle_gamma   90.00
#
_symmetry.space_group_name_H-M   'P 1'
#
loop_
_entity.id
_entity.type
_entity.pdbx_description
1 polymer ?
#
loop_
_entity_poly.entity_id
_entity_poly.type
_entity_poly.pdbx_seq_one_letter_code
_entity_poly.pdbx_strand_id
1 'polypeptide(L)'
;MLLKPTLLAAATAANQQQNYSDEYRKRSNTLLSRGSDKRWPKRDMGPQFELRCCIDPEILRINVDRQYYFEDETVRVNGSVFHKRTDYDNLLSVIPKSKFNGIHIKMEDDCPQGGDDVRLCLLKSLGAHNLRSIPCVQCKTDLKVYDKYPLIDGVFYISPVSQFGAETEISLDGRRFYLQQLCARCLWSDWSCKKCGKDSWFDGKAVVLGTLYYYDIVSAGRCCPPACQSCKQPLGVRDQLASQLAAGNYATINEQITCPSCGASKFHLVRDLKTVHVATRPAFATIAE
;
A
#
# COMPACT_ATOMS: atom_id res chain seq x y z
N MET A 1 -51.37 9.52 -14.85
CA MET A 1 -49.99 10.04 -14.96
C MET A 1 -49.27 9.73 -13.66
N LEU A 2 -48.42 8.70 -13.65
CA LEU A 2 -47.64 8.26 -12.48
C LEU A 2 -46.17 8.57 -12.77
N LEU A 3 -45.57 9.50 -12.01
CA LEU A 3 -44.12 9.76 -12.02
C LEU A 3 -43.40 8.70 -11.18
N LYS A 4 -42.23 8.27 -11.68
CA LYS A 4 -41.51 7.04 -11.31
C LYS A 4 -40.82 7.11 -9.91
N PRO A 5 -40.67 5.97 -9.21
CA PRO A 5 -40.05 5.87 -7.86
C PRO A 5 -38.55 6.24 -7.77
N THR A 6 -37.88 6.48 -8.89
CA THR A 6 -36.41 6.62 -8.95
C THR A 6 -35.89 8.00 -8.51
N LEU A 7 -36.72 9.04 -8.53
CA LEU A 7 -36.31 10.41 -8.17
C LEU A 7 -36.30 10.65 -6.65
N LEU A 8 -37.14 9.94 -5.89
CA LEU A 8 -37.24 10.13 -4.44
C LEU A 8 -36.02 9.56 -3.70
N ALA A 9 -35.46 8.44 -4.19
CA ALA A 9 -34.26 7.81 -3.63
C ALA A 9 -32.97 8.61 -3.92
N ALA A 10 -32.89 9.28 -5.07
CA ALA A 10 -31.76 10.15 -5.42
C ALA A 10 -31.71 11.41 -4.54
N ALA A 11 -32.88 11.98 -4.20
CA ALA A 11 -32.99 13.13 -3.31
C ALA A 11 -32.60 12.80 -1.85
N THR A 12 -32.85 11.57 -1.39
CA THR A 12 -32.45 11.14 -0.03
C THR A 12 -30.95 10.88 0.08
N ALA A 13 -30.33 10.30 -0.96
CA ALA A 13 -28.89 10.07 -1.01
C ALA A 13 -28.08 11.37 -1.10
N ALA A 14 -28.55 12.36 -1.87
CA ALA A 14 -27.92 13.67 -1.97
C ALA A 14 -27.98 14.46 -0.64
N ASN A 15 -29.11 14.37 0.08
CA ASN A 15 -29.27 15.00 1.40
C ASN A 15 -28.42 14.35 2.50
N GLN A 16 -28.13 13.04 2.42
CA GLN A 16 -27.21 12.37 3.35
C GLN A 16 -25.75 12.74 3.10
N GLN A 17 -25.35 12.89 1.83
CA GLN A 17 -23.98 13.33 1.48
C GLN A 17 -23.73 14.82 1.83
N GLN A 18 -24.72 15.69 1.65
CA GLN A 18 -24.60 17.10 2.06
C GLN A 18 -24.50 17.25 3.59
N ASN A 19 -25.32 16.53 4.36
CA ASN A 19 -25.23 16.58 5.83
C ASN A 19 -23.88 16.07 6.38
N TYR A 20 -23.27 15.07 5.74
CA TYR A 20 -21.94 14.59 6.14
C TYR A 20 -20.83 15.62 5.83
N SER A 21 -20.96 16.34 4.73
CA SER A 21 -20.01 17.40 4.33
C SER A 21 -20.12 18.66 5.20
N ASP A 22 -21.32 19.03 5.66
CA ASP A 22 -21.55 20.20 6.51
C ASP A 22 -21.14 19.98 7.97
N GLU A 23 -21.22 18.75 8.50
CA GLU A 23 -20.67 18.43 9.83
C GLU A 23 -19.14 18.58 9.86
N TYR A 24 -18.45 18.19 8.78
CA TYR A 24 -16.99 18.37 8.67
C TYR A 24 -16.62 19.86 8.57
N ARG A 25 -17.41 20.65 7.84
CA ARG A 25 -17.21 22.10 7.69
C ARG A 25 -17.48 22.88 8.98
N LYS A 26 -18.44 22.44 9.81
CA LYS A 26 -18.75 23.06 11.11
C LYS A 26 -17.67 22.80 12.17
N ARG A 27 -16.90 21.70 12.08
CA ARG A 27 -15.74 21.46 12.96
C ARG A 27 -14.52 22.32 12.62
N SER A 28 -14.50 22.92 11.44
CA SER A 28 -13.33 23.67 10.92
C SER A 28 -13.32 25.16 11.29
N ASN A 29 -14.44 25.71 11.80
CA ASN A 29 -14.65 27.15 11.92
C ASN A 29 -14.70 27.73 13.35
N THR A 30 -14.23 27.00 14.37
CA THR A 30 -14.27 27.47 15.77
C THR A 30 -12.93 27.91 16.38
N LEU A 31 -11.90 28.20 15.58
CA LEU A 31 -10.63 28.74 16.11
C LEU A 31 -10.40 30.18 15.67
N LEU A 32 -11.20 31.08 16.25
CA LEU A 32 -10.79 32.46 16.47
C LEU A 32 -10.18 32.58 17.87
N SER A 33 -8.99 33.20 17.90
CA SER A 33 -8.38 33.93 19.02
C SER A 33 -7.39 33.24 19.97
N ARG A 34 -6.19 33.86 19.92
CA ARG A 34 -5.30 34.32 21.01
C ARG A 34 -4.25 33.35 21.53
N GLY A 35 -3.02 33.84 21.43
CA GLY A 35 -1.80 33.16 21.84
C GLY A 35 -1.82 32.75 23.31
N SER A 36 -1.44 31.50 23.53
CA SER A 36 -0.71 31.06 24.71
C SER A 36 -0.04 29.73 24.35
N ASP A 37 1.27 29.65 24.57
CA ASP A 37 2.03 28.40 24.51
C ASP A 37 1.37 27.36 25.41
N LYS A 38 0.66 26.40 24.80
CA LYS A 38 0.15 25.22 25.49
C LYS A 38 0.74 23.99 24.83
N ARG A 39 1.86 23.56 25.40
CA ARG A 39 2.46 22.24 25.17
C ARG A 39 1.38 21.19 25.44
N TRP A 40 0.89 20.55 24.39
CA TRP A 40 -0.11 19.49 24.49
C TRP A 40 0.43 18.38 25.41
N PRO A 41 -0.31 17.94 26.43
CA PRO A 41 0.09 16.80 27.23
C PRO A 41 0.15 15.58 26.31
N LYS A 42 1.28 14.85 26.35
CA LYS A 42 1.35 13.51 25.77
C LYS A 42 0.27 12.68 26.45
N ARG A 43 -0.81 12.39 25.74
CA ARG A 43 -1.75 11.34 26.16
C ARG A 43 -0.97 10.04 26.16
N ASP A 44 -0.99 9.31 27.28
CA ASP A 44 -0.55 7.92 27.33
C ASP A 44 -1.40 7.13 26.32
N MET A 45 -0.80 6.87 25.16
CA MET A 45 -1.39 6.05 24.12
C MET A 45 -1.26 4.60 24.57
N GLY A 46 -2.35 3.82 24.47
CA GLY A 46 -2.31 2.36 24.60
C GLY A 46 -1.31 1.71 23.62
N PRO A 47 -1.22 0.38 23.50
CA PRO A 47 -0.20 -0.27 22.67
C PRO A 47 -0.19 0.34 21.27
N GLN A 48 0.81 1.19 21.01
CA GLN A 48 0.91 1.93 19.77
C GLN A 48 1.29 0.93 18.69
N PHE A 49 0.53 0.95 17.60
CA PHE A 49 0.87 0.27 16.36
C PHE A 49 2.29 0.69 15.96
N GLU A 50 3.25 -0.24 16.04
CA GLU A 50 4.68 0.08 16.04
C GLU A 50 5.37 -0.47 14.79
N LEU A 51 5.72 0.43 13.88
CA LEU A 51 6.46 0.13 12.66
C LEU A 51 7.95 0.40 12.87
N ARG A 52 8.82 -0.59 12.63
CA ARG A 52 10.28 -0.48 12.76
C ARG A 52 11.02 -1.06 11.56
N CYS A 53 12.20 -0.51 11.28
CA CYS A 53 13.14 -1.08 10.31
C CYS A 53 13.75 -2.38 10.88
N CYS A 54 13.90 -3.42 10.04
CA CYS A 54 14.64 -4.63 10.38
C CYS A 54 16.01 -4.62 9.68
N ILE A 55 16.90 -3.73 10.11
CA ILE A 55 18.23 -3.61 9.53
C ILE A 55 19.21 -4.42 10.37
N ASP A 56 19.92 -5.36 9.74
CA ASP A 56 21.02 -6.07 10.38
C ASP A 56 22.14 -5.07 10.74
N PRO A 57 22.57 -4.99 12.01
CA PRO A 57 23.68 -4.12 12.41
C PRO A 57 24.96 -4.33 11.59
N GLU A 58 25.20 -5.54 11.09
CA GLU A 58 26.36 -5.83 10.26
C GLU A 58 26.29 -5.11 8.90
N ILE A 59 25.10 -4.96 8.33
CA ILE A 59 24.89 -4.19 7.08
C ILE A 59 25.24 -2.72 7.30
N LEU A 60 24.85 -2.15 8.45
CA LEU A 60 25.22 -0.78 8.80
C LEU A 60 26.72 -0.62 8.94
N ARG A 61 27.39 -1.58 9.59
CA ARG A 61 28.86 -1.59 9.73
C ARG A 61 29.55 -1.63 8.36
N ILE A 62 29.14 -2.54 7.49
CA ILE A 62 29.67 -2.65 6.12
C ILE A 62 29.49 -1.35 5.34
N ASN A 63 28.34 -0.68 5.47
CA ASN A 63 28.10 0.59 4.78
C ASN A 63 28.98 1.72 5.30
N VAL A 64 29.31 1.74 6.59
CA VAL A 64 30.25 2.71 7.18
C VAL A 64 31.68 2.44 6.69
N ASP A 65 32.07 1.17 6.62
CA ASP A 65 33.43 0.77 6.23
C ASP A 65 33.68 0.91 4.71
N ARG A 66 32.63 0.80 3.89
CA ARG A 66 32.69 1.10 2.45
C ARG A 66 32.75 2.62 2.25
N GLN A 67 33.96 3.16 2.14
CA GLN A 67 34.29 4.57 1.86
C GLN A 67 33.52 5.21 0.68
N TYR A 68 32.89 4.43 -0.18
CA TYR A 68 32.15 4.87 -1.38
C TYR A 68 30.79 5.54 -1.12
N TYR A 69 30.23 5.48 0.09
CA TYR A 69 28.92 6.09 0.36
C TYR A 69 28.95 7.63 0.26
N PHE A 70 30.04 8.27 0.70
CA PHE A 70 30.22 9.72 0.64
C PHE A 70 30.74 10.22 -0.71
N GLU A 71 31.38 9.36 -1.49
CA GLU A 71 31.83 9.65 -2.85
C GLU A 71 30.69 9.54 -3.87
N ASP A 72 29.54 9.03 -3.46
CA ASP A 72 28.39 8.92 -4.32
C ASP A 72 27.84 10.28 -4.73
N GLU A 73 27.89 10.58 -6.02
CA GLU A 73 27.44 11.86 -6.58
C GLU A 73 25.98 12.17 -6.24
N THR A 74 25.12 11.14 -6.13
CA THR A 74 23.71 11.32 -5.74
C THR A 74 23.63 11.80 -4.30
N VAL A 75 24.41 11.21 -3.39
CA VAL A 75 24.48 11.63 -1.98
C VAL A 75 25.06 13.03 -1.87
N ARG A 76 26.10 13.36 -2.64
CA ARG A 76 26.72 14.69 -2.66
C ARG A 76 25.75 15.78 -3.12
N VAL A 77 24.96 15.51 -4.16
CA VAL A 77 24.04 16.49 -4.76
C VAL A 77 22.70 16.56 -4.03
N ASN A 78 22.19 15.43 -3.53
CA ASN A 78 20.85 15.34 -2.95
C ASN A 78 20.83 15.26 -1.43
N GLY A 79 21.96 14.99 -0.78
CA GLY A 79 22.02 14.67 0.66
C GLY A 79 21.44 13.28 0.99
N SER A 80 21.12 12.48 -0.01
CA SER A 80 20.52 11.14 0.11
C SER A 80 20.85 10.28 -1.11
N VAL A 81 20.87 8.95 -0.93
CA VAL A 81 21.02 7.99 -2.05
C VAL A 81 19.80 7.95 -2.98
N PHE A 82 18.66 8.51 -2.54
CA PHE A 82 17.41 8.46 -3.28
C PHE A 82 17.27 9.60 -4.27
N HIS A 83 16.41 9.39 -5.27
CA HIS A 83 16.12 10.39 -6.29
C HIS A 83 15.29 11.54 -5.71
N LYS A 84 15.61 12.78 -6.07
CA LYS A 84 14.70 13.91 -5.83
C LYS A 84 13.49 13.78 -6.74
N ARG A 85 12.29 13.89 -6.17
CA ARG A 85 11.05 13.95 -6.97
C ARG A 85 10.81 15.38 -7.46
N THR A 86 10.92 15.57 -8.77
CA THR A 86 10.70 16.87 -9.45
C THR A 86 9.38 16.94 -10.22
N ASP A 87 8.84 15.79 -10.62
CA ASP A 87 7.66 15.66 -11.45
C ASP A 87 6.88 14.37 -11.11
N TYR A 88 5.75 14.21 -11.80
CA TYR A 88 4.85 13.08 -11.64
C TYR A 88 4.44 12.50 -13.00
N ASP A 89 5.25 12.70 -14.05
CA ASP A 89 4.86 12.43 -15.43
C ASP A 89 4.52 10.95 -15.67
N ASN A 90 5.31 10.05 -15.07
CA ASN A 90 5.04 8.61 -15.13
C ASN A 90 3.69 8.26 -14.49
N LEU A 91 3.35 8.84 -13.34
CA LEU A 91 2.04 8.64 -12.70
C LEU A 91 0.91 9.23 -13.55
N LEU A 92 1.09 10.42 -14.12
CA LEU A 92 0.13 11.08 -15.01
C LEU A 92 -0.11 10.29 -16.30
N SER A 93 0.88 9.53 -16.78
CA SER A 93 0.74 8.64 -17.95
C SER A 93 -0.10 7.39 -17.68
N VAL A 94 -0.34 7.04 -16.40
CA VAL A 94 -1.02 5.81 -15.99
C VAL A 94 -2.37 6.08 -15.33
N ILE A 95 -2.45 7.13 -14.51
CA ILE A 95 -3.60 7.41 -13.67
C ILE A 95 -4.53 8.40 -14.38
N PRO A 96 -5.85 8.17 -14.40
CA PRO A 96 -6.79 9.17 -14.89
C PRO A 96 -6.63 10.50 -14.14
N LYS A 97 -6.63 11.63 -14.86
CA LYS A 97 -6.48 12.97 -14.26
C LYS A 97 -7.47 13.23 -13.11
N SER A 98 -8.70 12.69 -13.20
CA SER A 98 -9.72 12.80 -12.15
C SER A 98 -9.37 12.09 -10.84
N LYS A 99 -8.39 11.17 -10.88
CA LYS A 99 -7.87 10.42 -9.74
C LYS A 99 -6.49 10.92 -9.30
N PHE A 100 -5.97 11.98 -9.91
CA PHE A 100 -4.70 12.59 -9.51
C PHE A 100 -4.95 13.66 -8.43
N ASN A 101 -5.13 13.23 -7.18
CA ASN A 101 -5.40 14.11 -6.02
C ASN A 101 -5.10 13.39 -4.69
N GLY A 102 -5.06 14.15 -3.59
CA GLY A 102 -4.75 13.66 -2.23
C GLY A 102 -5.67 12.56 -1.67
N ILE A 103 -6.82 12.29 -2.31
CA ILE A 103 -7.71 11.19 -1.92
C ILE A 103 -7.18 9.84 -2.44
N HIS A 104 -6.52 9.84 -3.60
CA HIS A 104 -6.10 8.63 -4.30
C HIS A 104 -4.58 8.46 -4.34
N ILE A 105 -3.84 9.53 -4.08
CA ILE A 105 -2.38 9.54 -4.07
C ILE A 105 -1.95 10.26 -2.80
N LYS A 106 -1.15 9.58 -1.98
CA LYS A 106 -0.52 10.21 -0.82
C LYS A 106 0.57 11.17 -1.30
N MET A 107 0.38 12.46 -1.03
CA MET A 107 1.32 13.53 -1.36
C MET A 107 2.07 13.98 -0.08
N GLU A 108 3.16 14.72 -0.24
CA GLU A 108 3.99 15.19 0.88
C GLU A 108 3.25 16.16 1.80
N ASP A 109 2.43 17.05 1.24
CA ASP A 109 1.75 18.13 1.98
C ASP A 109 0.58 17.65 2.86
N ASP A 110 0.17 16.38 2.73
CA ASP A 110 -1.01 15.84 3.41
C ASP A 110 -0.76 15.39 4.86
N CYS A 111 0.43 15.60 5.45
CA CYS A 111 0.75 15.04 6.77
C CYS A 111 1.22 16.03 7.85
N PRO A 112 0.36 16.35 8.84
CA PRO A 112 0.75 17.23 9.94
C PRO A 112 1.71 16.63 10.98
N GLN A 113 1.81 15.30 11.16
CA GLN A 113 2.68 14.72 12.23
C GLN A 113 2.93 13.19 12.26
N GLY A 114 2.32 12.34 11.40
CA GLY A 114 2.41 10.87 11.54
C GLY A 114 2.83 10.07 10.30
N GLY A 115 2.90 10.70 9.13
CA GLY A 115 3.25 10.06 7.87
C GLY A 115 4.75 10.01 7.59
N ASP A 116 5.52 10.74 8.41
CA ASP A 116 6.96 10.81 8.29
C ASP A 116 7.63 9.56 8.86
N ASP A 117 7.12 8.97 9.94
CA ASP A 117 7.69 7.74 10.53
C ASP A 117 7.67 6.57 9.54
N VAL A 118 6.57 6.39 8.80
CA VAL A 118 6.47 5.39 7.74
C VAL A 118 7.47 5.69 6.62
N ARG A 119 7.57 6.95 6.20
CA ARG A 119 8.50 7.38 5.15
C ARG A 119 9.94 7.09 5.55
N LEU A 120 10.33 7.55 6.73
CA LEU A 120 11.65 7.36 7.32
C LEU A 120 11.95 5.88 7.51
N CYS A 121 10.98 5.08 7.95
CA CYS A 121 11.15 3.64 8.10
C CYS A 121 11.48 2.97 6.76
N LEU A 122 10.71 3.28 5.71
CA LEU A 122 10.93 2.74 4.37
C LEU A 122 12.27 3.19 3.79
N LEU A 123 12.58 4.50 3.84
CA LEU A 123 13.83 5.05 3.32
C LEU A 123 15.06 4.55 4.09
N LYS A 124 15.00 4.39 5.41
CA LYS A 124 16.08 3.79 6.19
C LYS A 124 16.31 2.34 5.81
N SER A 125 15.23 1.56 5.68
CA SER A 125 15.31 0.15 5.31
C SER A 125 15.90 -0.01 3.91
N LEU A 126 15.36 0.69 2.91
CA LEU A 126 15.87 0.65 1.53
C LEU A 126 17.30 1.20 1.43
N GLY A 127 17.62 2.26 2.16
CA GLY A 127 18.92 2.92 2.12
C GLY A 127 20.03 2.07 2.72
N ALA A 128 19.74 1.33 3.80
CA ALA A 128 20.67 0.37 4.38
C ALA A 128 21.06 -0.74 3.39
N HIS A 129 20.16 -1.11 2.46
CA HIS A 129 20.43 -2.07 1.41
C HIS A 129 20.89 -1.42 0.08
N ASN A 130 21.13 -0.10 0.06
CA ASN A 130 21.47 0.70 -1.13
C ASN A 130 20.49 0.51 -2.30
N LEU A 131 19.19 0.36 -2.00
CA LEU A 131 18.14 0.13 -2.97
C LEU A 131 17.57 1.46 -3.50
N ARG A 132 18.20 2.00 -4.55
CA ARG A 132 17.75 3.23 -5.23
C ARG A 132 16.62 3.01 -6.21
N SER A 133 16.47 1.76 -6.64
CA SER A 133 15.33 1.28 -7.40
C SER A 133 14.89 -0.06 -6.83
N ILE A 134 13.62 -0.39 -7.05
CA ILE A 134 13.04 -1.65 -6.59
C ILE A 134 12.07 -2.21 -7.65
N PRO A 135 12.16 -3.51 -8.02
CA PRO A 135 11.37 -4.04 -9.12
C PRO A 135 9.93 -4.32 -8.69
N CYS A 136 8.96 -3.92 -9.51
CA CYS A 136 7.54 -4.28 -9.31
C CYS A 136 7.37 -5.80 -9.19
N VAL A 137 6.67 -6.28 -8.15
CA VAL A 137 6.48 -7.73 -7.90
C VAL A 137 5.79 -8.44 -9.06
N GLN A 138 4.99 -7.72 -9.87
CA GLN A 138 4.28 -8.29 -11.00
C GLN A 138 5.05 -8.16 -12.31
N CYS A 139 5.25 -6.93 -12.80
CA CYS A 139 5.82 -6.69 -14.13
C CYS A 139 7.34 -6.62 -14.14
N LYS A 140 8.00 -6.69 -12.97
CA LYS A 140 9.46 -6.67 -12.80
C LYS A 140 10.15 -5.38 -13.24
N THR A 141 9.41 -4.38 -13.71
CA THR A 141 9.91 -3.05 -14.03
C THR A 141 10.48 -2.39 -12.78
N ASP A 142 11.71 -1.88 -12.89
CA ASP A 142 12.36 -1.14 -11.82
C ASP A 142 11.69 0.20 -11.57
N LEU A 143 11.36 0.45 -10.30
CA LEU A 143 10.75 1.68 -9.82
C LEU A 143 11.82 2.47 -9.08
N LYS A 144 12.05 3.72 -9.50
CA LYS A 144 12.91 4.65 -8.77
C LYS A 144 12.34 4.88 -7.37
N VAL A 145 13.23 4.90 -6.38
CA VAL A 145 12.90 5.29 -5.01
C VAL A 145 13.21 6.77 -4.83
N TYR A 146 12.19 7.52 -4.43
CA TYR A 146 12.24 8.96 -4.24
C TYR A 146 12.32 9.32 -2.76
N ASP A 147 12.87 10.50 -2.48
CA ASP A 147 12.99 11.07 -1.13
C ASP A 147 11.65 11.56 -0.53
N LYS A 148 10.69 11.87 -1.42
CA LYS A 148 9.36 12.42 -1.11
C LYS A 148 8.25 11.52 -1.63
N TYR A 149 7.09 11.62 -0.99
CA TYR A 149 5.91 10.87 -1.42
C TYR A 149 5.43 11.29 -2.82
N PRO A 150 4.88 10.36 -3.61
CA PRO A 150 4.99 8.90 -3.48
C PRO A 150 6.44 8.42 -3.56
N LEU A 151 6.88 7.54 -2.65
CA LEU A 151 8.28 7.09 -2.63
C LEU A 151 8.64 6.21 -3.83
N ILE A 152 7.65 5.63 -4.48
CA ILE A 152 7.76 4.96 -5.78
C ILE A 152 6.53 5.34 -6.59
N ASP A 153 6.60 5.20 -7.91
CA ASP A 153 5.43 5.34 -8.79
C ASP A 153 4.53 4.10 -8.69
N GLY A 154 3.93 3.93 -7.52
CA GLY A 154 3.25 2.70 -7.10
C GLY A 154 2.89 2.74 -5.63
N VAL A 155 2.83 1.55 -5.03
CA VAL A 155 2.48 1.36 -3.63
C VAL A 155 3.41 0.34 -2.98
N PHE A 156 3.72 0.57 -1.71
CA PHE A 156 4.34 -0.45 -0.86
C PHE A 156 3.27 -1.20 -0.08
N TYR A 157 3.54 -2.46 0.19
CA TYR A 157 2.74 -3.26 1.10
C TYR A 157 3.64 -4.26 1.82
N ILE A 158 3.18 -4.78 2.96
CA ILE A 158 3.87 -5.85 3.66
C ILE A 158 3.21 -7.18 3.40
N SER A 159 4.01 -8.23 3.32
CA SER A 159 3.53 -9.60 3.20
C SER A 159 4.40 -10.54 4.03
N PRO A 160 3.83 -11.58 4.66
CA PRO A 160 4.64 -12.60 5.33
C PRO A 160 5.38 -13.51 4.34
N VAL A 161 5.12 -13.36 3.04
CA VAL A 161 5.80 -14.10 1.97
C VAL A 161 6.42 -13.11 0.99
N SER A 162 7.72 -13.24 0.74
CA SER A 162 8.38 -12.54 -0.36
C SER A 162 8.00 -13.21 -1.67
N GLN A 163 7.28 -12.51 -2.54
CA GLN A 163 6.87 -13.06 -3.84
C GLN A 163 7.92 -12.80 -4.91
N PHE A 164 8.60 -11.64 -4.83
CA PHE A 164 9.69 -11.25 -5.72
C PHE A 164 10.47 -10.04 -5.20
N GLY A 165 11.73 -9.91 -5.63
CA GLY A 165 12.55 -8.72 -5.43
C GLY A 165 13.46 -8.86 -4.21
N ALA A 166 13.94 -7.71 -3.71
CA ALA A 166 14.76 -7.68 -2.51
C ALA A 166 13.96 -8.14 -1.29
N GLU A 167 14.57 -8.96 -0.44
CA GLU A 167 13.98 -9.48 0.81
C GLU A 167 14.12 -8.46 1.95
N THR A 168 13.80 -7.19 1.68
CA THR A 168 13.85 -6.13 2.69
C THR A 168 12.75 -6.39 3.72
N GLU A 169 13.13 -6.59 4.98
CA GLU A 169 12.19 -6.82 6.07
C GLU A 169 11.84 -5.53 6.81
N ILE A 170 10.59 -5.45 7.28
CA ILE A 170 10.14 -4.46 8.25
C ILE A 170 9.36 -5.15 9.37
N SER A 171 9.45 -4.60 10.58
CA SER A 171 8.75 -5.10 11.75
C SER A 171 7.49 -4.28 11.98
N LEU A 172 6.37 -4.97 12.14
CA LEU A 172 5.11 -4.40 12.57
C LEU A 172 4.63 -5.14 13.83
N ASP A 173 4.49 -4.40 14.93
CA ASP A 173 4.08 -4.94 16.23
C ASP A 173 4.95 -6.15 16.67
N GLY A 174 6.25 -6.04 16.42
CA GLY A 174 7.25 -7.09 16.70
C GLY A 174 7.26 -8.27 15.73
N ARG A 175 6.34 -8.33 14.76
CA ARG A 175 6.33 -9.37 13.71
C ARG A 175 7.05 -8.88 12.47
N ARG A 176 7.86 -9.74 11.87
CA ARG A 176 8.60 -9.44 10.64
C ARG A 176 7.77 -9.73 9.41
N PHE A 177 7.83 -8.81 8.44
CA PHE A 177 7.21 -8.95 7.13
C PHE A 177 8.18 -8.49 6.05
N TYR A 178 8.03 -9.05 4.86
CA TYR A 178 8.73 -8.58 3.67
C TYR A 178 8.02 -7.35 3.13
N LEU A 179 8.81 -6.32 2.84
CA LEU A 179 8.38 -5.17 2.05
C LEU A 179 8.23 -5.62 0.59
N GLN A 180 7.07 -5.34 0.01
CA GLN A 180 6.72 -5.65 -1.37
C GLN A 180 6.15 -4.40 -2.05
N GLN A 181 6.15 -4.39 -3.38
CA GLN A 181 5.89 -3.18 -4.17
C GLN A 181 5.15 -3.50 -5.46
N LEU A 182 4.12 -2.70 -5.77
CA LEU A 182 3.38 -2.81 -7.02
C LEU A 182 3.36 -1.45 -7.72
N CYS A 183 3.75 -1.43 -9.00
CA CYS A 183 3.78 -0.19 -9.77
C CYS A 183 2.36 0.30 -10.10
N ALA A 184 2.22 1.60 -10.35
CA ALA A 184 0.95 2.21 -10.74
C ALA A 184 0.33 1.51 -11.97
N ARG A 185 1.14 1.14 -12.97
CA ARG A 185 0.61 0.44 -14.16
C ARG A 185 -0.05 -0.90 -13.82
N CYS A 186 0.56 -1.66 -12.91
CA CYS A 186 0.02 -2.93 -12.44
C CYS A 186 -1.22 -2.71 -11.56
N LEU A 187 -1.22 -1.70 -10.69
CA LEU A 187 -2.40 -1.33 -9.90
C LEU A 187 -3.61 -0.95 -10.76
N TRP A 188 -3.39 -0.25 -11.87
CA TRP A 188 -4.44 0.19 -12.80
C TRP A 188 -4.80 -0.82 -13.89
N SER A 189 -4.17 -2.00 -13.86
CA SER A 189 -4.51 -3.10 -14.77
C SER A 189 -5.68 -3.91 -14.23
N ASP A 190 -6.35 -4.67 -15.11
CA ASP A 190 -7.33 -5.68 -14.72
C ASP A 190 -6.64 -7.04 -14.55
N TRP A 191 -6.92 -7.70 -13.42
CA TRP A 191 -6.25 -8.93 -13.02
C TRP A 191 -7.22 -10.10 -12.97
N SER A 192 -6.83 -11.20 -13.62
CA SER A 192 -7.72 -12.35 -13.80
C SER A 192 -7.13 -13.62 -13.24
N CYS A 193 -7.96 -14.33 -12.47
CA CYS A 193 -7.62 -15.58 -11.85
C CYS A 193 -7.33 -16.65 -12.91
N LYS A 194 -6.14 -17.25 -12.92
CA LYS A 194 -5.86 -18.38 -13.83
C LYS A 194 -6.71 -19.62 -13.52
N LYS A 195 -7.22 -19.74 -12.28
CA LYS A 195 -8.02 -20.89 -11.85
C LYS A 195 -9.49 -20.80 -12.25
N CYS A 196 -10.11 -19.62 -12.13
CA CYS A 196 -11.55 -19.47 -12.42
C CYS A 196 -11.90 -18.44 -13.49
N GLY A 197 -10.91 -17.79 -14.09
CA GLY A 197 -11.10 -16.78 -15.13
C GLY A 197 -11.73 -15.46 -14.65
N LYS A 198 -12.10 -15.33 -13.37
CA LYS A 198 -12.73 -14.11 -12.86
C LYS A 198 -11.73 -12.96 -12.76
N ASP A 199 -12.16 -11.78 -13.20
CA ASP A 199 -11.41 -10.52 -13.20
C ASP A 199 -11.45 -9.78 -11.84
N SER A 200 -12.04 -10.41 -10.82
CA SER A 200 -12.12 -9.91 -9.45
C SER A 200 -10.96 -10.40 -8.57
N TRP A 201 -9.81 -10.70 -9.18
CA TRP A 201 -8.64 -11.16 -8.43
C TRP A 201 -8.06 -10.06 -7.54
N PHE A 202 -8.00 -8.82 -8.04
CA PHE A 202 -7.43 -7.68 -7.34
C PHE A 202 -8.01 -6.40 -7.92
N ASP A 203 -8.59 -5.56 -7.05
CA ASP A 203 -9.06 -4.23 -7.43
C ASP A 203 -8.03 -3.18 -7.02
N GLY A 204 -6.97 -3.07 -7.82
CA GLY A 204 -5.89 -2.12 -7.56
C GLY A 204 -6.30 -0.65 -7.71
N LYS A 205 -7.43 -0.36 -8.38
CA LYS A 205 -7.94 1.01 -8.59
C LYS A 205 -8.51 1.63 -7.31
N ALA A 206 -8.82 0.80 -6.30
CA ALA A 206 -9.25 1.24 -4.97
C ALA A 206 -8.08 1.53 -4.01
N VAL A 207 -6.84 1.22 -4.40
CA VAL A 207 -5.64 1.39 -3.59
C VAL A 207 -5.12 2.82 -3.70
N VAL A 208 -4.82 3.44 -2.56
CA VAL A 208 -4.18 4.76 -2.49
C VAL A 208 -2.70 4.61 -2.82
N LEU A 209 -2.23 5.34 -3.82
CA LEU A 209 -0.82 5.34 -4.23
C LEU A 209 0.08 6.05 -3.23
N GLY A 210 1.36 5.69 -3.23
CA GLY A 210 2.36 6.33 -2.38
C GLY A 210 2.24 6.02 -0.89
N THR A 211 1.32 5.14 -0.48
CA THR A 211 1.19 4.69 0.91
C THR A 211 1.86 3.33 1.16
N LEU A 212 1.84 2.91 2.42
CA LEU A 212 2.20 1.57 2.88
C LEU A 212 0.94 0.84 3.35
N TYR A 213 0.64 -0.32 2.78
CA TYR A 213 -0.42 -1.21 3.24
C TYR A 213 0.13 -2.29 4.17
N TYR A 214 -0.54 -2.53 5.29
CA TYR A 214 -0.11 -3.49 6.31
C TYR A 214 -0.64 -4.92 6.08
N TYR A 215 -0.95 -5.26 4.83
CA TYR A 215 -1.41 -6.58 4.40
C TYR A 215 -1.05 -6.83 2.94
N ASP A 216 -1.04 -8.10 2.51
CA ASP A 216 -0.79 -8.46 1.12
C ASP A 216 -1.97 -8.02 0.23
N ILE A 217 -1.84 -6.85 -0.39
CA ILE A 217 -2.90 -6.21 -1.17
C ILE A 217 -3.32 -7.06 -2.38
N VAL A 218 -2.39 -7.79 -3.00
CA VAL A 218 -2.66 -8.58 -4.21
C VAL A 218 -3.46 -9.85 -3.88
N SER A 219 -3.40 -10.28 -2.63
CA SER A 219 -4.15 -11.42 -2.11
C SER A 219 -5.56 -11.06 -1.63
N ALA A 220 -5.92 -9.76 -1.61
CA ALA A 220 -7.18 -9.28 -1.05
C ALA A 220 -8.44 -9.58 -1.89
N GLY A 221 -8.31 -9.95 -3.17
CA GLY A 221 -9.50 -10.22 -3.98
C GLY A 221 -10.17 -11.55 -3.69
N ARG A 222 -11.44 -11.63 -4.07
CA ARG A 222 -12.41 -12.58 -3.50
C ARG A 222 -12.74 -13.77 -4.41
N CYS A 223 -11.92 -13.99 -5.44
CA CYS A 223 -12.15 -15.10 -6.36
C CYS A 223 -11.53 -16.40 -5.82
N CYS A 224 -12.22 -17.52 -6.03
CA CYS A 224 -11.89 -18.87 -5.52
C CYS A 224 -11.88 -19.00 -3.98
N PRO A 225 -12.35 -20.13 -3.45
CA PRO A 225 -12.14 -20.46 -2.04
C PRO A 225 -10.65 -20.67 -1.71
N PRO A 226 -10.17 -20.27 -0.52
CA PRO A 226 -8.82 -20.57 -0.09
C PRO A 226 -8.63 -22.08 0.06
N ALA A 227 -7.49 -22.56 -0.41
CA ALA A 227 -7.10 -23.97 -0.40
C ALA A 227 -5.70 -24.10 0.19
N CYS A 228 -5.44 -25.23 0.83
CA CYS A 228 -4.14 -25.51 1.40
C CYS A 228 -3.06 -25.49 0.32
N GLN A 229 -1.99 -24.73 0.54
CA GLN A 229 -0.88 -24.65 -0.40
C GLN A 229 -0.11 -25.98 -0.52
N SER A 230 -0.19 -26.86 0.50
CA SER A 230 0.46 -28.18 0.52
C SER A 230 -0.39 -29.26 -0.17
N CYS A 231 -1.59 -29.57 0.35
CA CYS A 231 -2.41 -30.69 -0.14
C CYS A 231 -3.56 -30.29 -1.08
N LYS A 232 -3.71 -28.98 -1.36
CA LYS A 232 -4.76 -28.40 -2.24
C LYS A 232 -6.21 -28.60 -1.76
N GLN A 233 -6.43 -29.24 -0.60
CA GLN A 233 -7.75 -29.36 0.00
C GLN A 233 -8.30 -28.00 0.43
N PRO A 234 -9.63 -27.76 0.33
CA PRO A 234 -10.26 -26.55 0.83
C PRO A 234 -10.02 -26.38 2.34
N LEU A 235 -9.77 -25.16 2.79
CA LEU A 235 -9.51 -24.89 4.22
C LEU A 235 -10.77 -24.80 5.08
N GLY A 236 -11.97 -24.84 4.50
CA GLY A 236 -13.23 -24.75 5.24
C GLY A 236 -13.54 -23.39 5.88
N VAL A 237 -12.60 -22.43 5.88
CA VAL A 237 -12.73 -21.12 6.54
C VAL A 237 -13.54 -20.06 5.76
N ARG A 238 -14.36 -20.47 4.78
CA ARG A 238 -14.90 -19.56 3.76
C ARG A 238 -15.77 -18.44 4.32
N ASP A 239 -16.74 -18.74 5.17
CA ASP A 239 -17.78 -17.78 5.53
C ASP A 239 -17.31 -16.75 6.56
N GLN A 240 -16.51 -17.20 7.54
CA GLN A 240 -15.92 -16.31 8.55
C GLN A 240 -14.88 -15.38 7.91
N LEU A 241 -14.00 -15.91 7.04
CA LEU A 241 -13.01 -15.11 6.35
C LEU A 241 -13.67 -14.12 5.37
N ALA A 242 -14.66 -14.58 4.61
CA ALA A 242 -15.38 -13.69 3.69
C ALA A 242 -16.04 -12.52 4.43
N SER A 243 -16.62 -12.78 5.60
CA SER A 243 -17.20 -11.75 6.46
C SER A 243 -16.14 -10.80 7.02
N GLN A 244 -14.99 -11.30 7.47
CA GLN A 244 -13.88 -10.47 7.97
C GLN A 244 -13.31 -9.55 6.88
N LEU A 245 -13.07 -10.08 5.68
CA LEU A 245 -12.59 -9.29 4.54
C LEU A 245 -13.66 -8.31 4.04
N ALA A 246 -14.95 -8.69 4.10
CA ALA A 246 -16.06 -7.78 3.80
C ALA A 246 -16.14 -6.61 4.78
N ALA A 247 -15.82 -6.84 6.05
CA ALA A 247 -15.71 -5.82 7.09
C ALA A 247 -14.39 -5.03 7.05
N GLY A 248 -13.50 -5.30 6.09
CA GLY A 248 -12.23 -4.59 5.93
C GLY A 248 -11.08 -5.10 6.82
N ASN A 249 -11.23 -6.25 7.48
CA ASN A 249 -10.17 -6.85 8.29
C ASN A 249 -9.20 -7.66 7.42
N TYR A 250 -8.38 -6.95 6.64
CA TYR A 250 -7.39 -7.54 5.73
C TYR A 250 -6.13 -8.07 6.44
N ALA A 251 -5.92 -7.75 7.73
CA ALA A 251 -4.80 -8.28 8.50
C ALA A 251 -4.84 -9.82 8.60
N THR A 252 -6.04 -10.40 8.53
CA THR A 252 -6.27 -11.85 8.49
C THR A 252 -5.54 -12.56 7.35
N ILE A 253 -5.28 -11.88 6.23
CA ILE A 253 -4.51 -12.42 5.09
C ILE A 253 -3.10 -12.83 5.51
N ASN A 254 -2.52 -12.11 6.47
CA ASN A 254 -1.17 -12.31 6.95
C ASN A 254 -1.06 -13.38 8.06
N GLU A 255 -2.17 -14.02 8.46
CA GLU A 255 -2.17 -15.01 9.52
C GLU A 255 -1.86 -16.42 9.01
N GLN A 256 -1.19 -17.21 9.85
CA GLN A 256 -0.99 -18.63 9.57
C GLN A 256 -2.27 -19.41 9.86
N ILE A 257 -2.62 -20.32 8.96
CA ILE A 257 -3.76 -21.22 9.12
C ILE A 257 -3.26 -22.66 9.06
N THR A 258 -3.62 -23.46 10.05
CA THR A 258 -3.36 -24.91 10.05
C THR A 258 -4.37 -25.61 9.15
N CYS A 259 -3.90 -26.35 8.15
CA CYS A 259 -4.78 -27.12 7.28
C CYS A 259 -5.41 -28.29 8.04
N PRO A 260 -6.75 -28.41 8.08
CA PRO A 260 -7.42 -29.50 8.80
C PRO A 260 -7.19 -30.87 8.14
N SER A 261 -6.89 -30.90 6.84
CA SER A 261 -6.72 -32.16 6.10
C SER A 261 -5.30 -32.74 6.17
N CYS A 262 -4.26 -31.90 6.31
CA CYS A 262 -2.86 -32.37 6.28
C CYS A 262 -1.96 -31.80 7.39
N GLY A 263 -2.49 -30.95 8.28
CA GLY A 263 -1.74 -30.38 9.40
C GLY A 263 -0.77 -29.26 9.03
N ALA A 264 -0.57 -28.92 7.75
CA ALA A 264 0.37 -27.87 7.35
C ALA A 264 -0.10 -26.48 7.82
N SER A 265 0.70 -25.82 8.67
CA SER A 265 0.54 -24.41 9.05
C SER A 265 1.33 -23.51 8.11
N LYS A 266 0.63 -22.68 7.32
CA LYS A 266 1.22 -21.72 6.36
C LYS A 266 0.33 -20.49 6.20
N PHE A 267 0.84 -19.46 5.52
CA PHE A 267 0.10 -18.28 5.07
C PHE A 267 -0.76 -18.61 3.85
N HIS A 268 -1.77 -19.47 4.00
CA HIS A 268 -2.56 -19.97 2.87
C HIS A 268 -3.42 -18.91 2.19
N LEU A 269 -3.65 -17.78 2.84
CA LEU A 269 -4.41 -16.66 2.28
C LEU A 269 -3.55 -15.74 1.40
N VAL A 270 -2.23 -15.79 1.54
CA VAL A 270 -1.33 -15.14 0.59
C VAL A 270 -1.32 -15.97 -0.69
N ARG A 271 -1.76 -15.35 -1.79
CA ARG A 271 -1.96 -16.01 -3.08
C ARG A 271 -0.72 -15.84 -3.93
N ASP A 272 -0.25 -16.93 -4.51
CA ASP A 272 0.91 -16.93 -5.41
C ASP A 272 0.60 -16.13 -6.69
N LEU A 273 1.40 -15.09 -6.99
CA LEU A 273 1.30 -14.29 -8.21
C LEU A 273 1.36 -15.15 -9.50
N LYS A 274 1.93 -16.36 -9.46
CA LYS A 274 1.89 -17.29 -10.60
C LYS A 274 0.47 -17.73 -10.95
N THR A 275 -0.48 -17.63 -10.03
CA THR A 275 -1.88 -18.03 -10.22
C THR A 275 -2.79 -16.91 -10.73
N VAL A 276 -2.21 -15.76 -11.06
CA VAL A 276 -2.89 -14.63 -11.70
C VAL A 276 -2.18 -14.23 -12.99
N HIS A 277 -2.92 -13.59 -13.89
CA HIS A 277 -2.34 -12.87 -15.02
C HIS A 277 -3.01 -11.50 -15.14
N VAL A 278 -2.26 -10.54 -15.67
CA VAL A 278 -2.79 -9.22 -16.03
C VAL A 278 -3.54 -9.41 -17.35
N ALA A 279 -4.86 -9.32 -17.31
CA ALA A 279 -5.72 -9.51 -18.48
C ALA A 279 -5.72 -8.29 -19.39
N THR A 280 -5.84 -7.10 -18.79
CA THR A 280 -5.85 -5.84 -19.54
C THR A 280 -4.93 -4.84 -18.86
N ARG A 281 -3.98 -4.29 -19.61
CA ARG A 281 -3.16 -3.16 -19.13
C ARG A 281 -3.87 -1.85 -19.44
N PRO A 282 -3.70 -0.81 -18.61
CA PRO A 282 -4.25 0.50 -18.90
C PRO A 282 -3.70 1.01 -20.24
N ALA A 283 -4.61 1.32 -21.17
CA ALA A 283 -4.29 2.00 -22.42
C ALA A 283 -4.44 3.50 -22.18
N PHE A 284 -3.39 4.16 -21.70
CA PHE A 284 -3.41 5.62 -21.53
C PHE A 284 -2.23 6.28 -22.24
N ALA A 285 -2.50 7.50 -22.68
CA ALA A 285 -1.89 8.19 -23.82
C ALA A 285 -0.38 8.35 -23.70
N THR A 286 0.30 8.13 -24.84
CA THR A 286 1.54 8.85 -25.18
C THR A 286 1.27 10.33 -24.97
N ILE A 287 2.04 10.96 -24.08
CA ILE A 287 2.11 12.42 -24.02
C ILE A 287 2.61 12.84 -25.40
N ALA A 288 1.74 13.43 -26.21
CA ALA A 288 2.16 14.09 -27.43
C ALA A 288 3.04 15.27 -26.98
N GLU A 289 4.29 15.27 -27.43
CA GLU A 289 5.23 16.39 -27.31
C GLU A 289 4.66 17.67 -27.90
#